data_AF-A0A7S2LE03-F1
#
_entry.id   AF-A0A7S2LE03-F1
#
_cell.length_a   1.000
_cell.length_b   1.000
_cell.length_c   1.000
_cell.angle_alpha   90.00
_cell.angle_beta   90.00
_cell.angle_gamma   90.00
#
_symmetry.space_group_name_H-M   'P 1'
#
loop_
_entity.id
_entity.type
_entity.pdbx_description
1 polymer ?
#
loop_
_entity_poly.entity_id
_entity_poly.type
_entity_poly.pdbx_seq_one_letter_code
_entity_poly.pdbx_strand_id
1 'polypeptide(L)'
;TDRRRLSYEKIAGYQPESQVTDHAAIDRDQAAIEKLLADGTDESFAAAQNIYEQGGNSKSYATVTLTSGLTGSVAKGTEVIGTDTTGAEVRGKMYQAYDAGSTTIKIQYKTSDIQESYVDCRVGALPSSEQVTSGCFTAAANATLSING
;
A
#
# COMPACT_ATOMS: atom_id res chain seq x y z
N THR A 1 13.66 -11.17 11.70
CA THR A 1 14.03 -10.43 12.93
C THR A 1 13.51 -9.03 12.81
N ASP A 2 12.43 -8.72 13.52
CA ASP A 2 11.83 -7.38 13.52
C ASP A 2 12.81 -6.41 14.21
N ARG A 3 13.48 -5.56 13.43
CA ARG A 3 14.44 -4.61 14.00
C ARG A 3 13.63 -3.54 14.72
N ARG A 4 13.76 -3.50 16.04
CA ARG A 4 13.23 -2.43 16.90
C ARG A 4 13.50 -1.06 16.26
N ARG A 5 12.45 -0.39 15.81
CA ARG A 5 12.53 0.97 15.24
C ARG A 5 12.73 1.96 16.39
N LEU A 6 13.83 2.71 16.34
CA LEU A 6 14.27 3.53 17.48
C LEU A 6 13.58 4.92 17.54
N SER A 7 13.00 5.40 16.44
CA SER A 7 12.20 6.65 16.40
C SER A 7 11.55 6.86 15.03
N TYR A 8 10.41 7.57 15.00
CA TYR A 8 9.77 8.12 13.79
C TYR A 8 10.38 9.48 13.41
N GLU A 9 10.15 9.94 12.17
CA GLU A 9 10.54 11.30 11.74
C GLU A 9 9.93 12.35 12.70
N LYS A 10 10.77 13.31 13.12
CA LYS A 10 10.33 14.39 13.99
C LYS A 10 9.53 15.41 13.21
N ILE A 11 8.49 15.94 13.83
CA ILE A 11 7.63 16.98 13.25
C ILE A 11 7.91 18.28 14.00
N ALA A 12 8.48 19.27 13.31
CA ALA A 12 8.88 20.55 13.92
C ALA A 12 9.70 20.36 15.21
N GLY A 13 10.54 19.33 15.27
CA GLY A 13 11.38 19.00 16.43
C GLY A 13 10.72 18.09 17.48
N TYR A 14 9.41 17.85 17.41
CA TYR A 14 8.69 16.95 18.31
C TYR A 14 8.81 15.50 17.86
N GLN A 15 9.06 14.60 18.82
CA GLN A 15 9.11 13.15 18.57
C GLN A 15 7.70 12.56 18.71
N PRO A 16 7.09 12.06 17.63
CA PRO A 16 5.81 11.37 17.76
C PRO A 16 6.01 9.96 18.33
N GLU A 17 5.00 9.47 19.06
CA GLU A 17 4.92 8.10 19.57
C GLU A 17 4.38 7.10 18.54
N SER A 18 3.76 7.60 17.45
CA SER A 18 3.23 6.80 16.35
C SER A 18 3.71 7.30 15.00
N GLN A 19 3.54 6.49 13.96
CA GLN A 19 3.82 6.87 12.59
C GLN A 19 2.78 7.88 12.08
N VAL A 20 3.07 9.17 12.17
CA VAL A 20 2.13 10.24 11.77
C VAL A 20 1.78 10.18 10.29
N THR A 21 2.70 9.74 9.46
CA THR A 21 2.44 9.54 8.03
C THR A 21 1.37 8.48 7.73
N ASP A 22 1.22 7.47 8.58
CA ASP A 22 0.16 6.46 8.43
C ASP A 22 -1.21 7.06 8.71
N HIS A 23 -1.31 7.92 9.74
CA HIS A 23 -2.52 8.70 10.01
C HIS A 23 -2.80 9.69 8.87
N ALA A 24 -1.79 10.36 8.34
CA ALA A 24 -1.95 11.27 7.20
C ALA A 24 -2.45 10.54 5.93
N ALA A 25 -2.08 9.27 5.74
CA ALA A 25 -2.62 8.46 4.65
C ALA A 25 -4.11 8.12 4.87
N ILE A 26 -4.52 7.86 6.11
CA ILE A 26 -5.93 7.67 6.48
C ILE A 26 -6.74 8.96 6.28
N ASP A 27 -6.18 10.11 6.66
CA ASP A 27 -6.84 11.42 6.45
C ASP A 27 -7.10 11.70 4.96
N ARG A 28 -6.18 11.29 4.08
CA ARG A 28 -6.38 11.36 2.62
C ARG A 28 -7.50 10.44 2.13
N ASP A 29 -7.64 9.25 2.72
CA ASP A 29 -8.77 8.36 2.42
C ASP A 29 -10.09 8.96 2.91
N GLN A 30 -10.12 9.59 4.08
CA GLN A 30 -11.29 10.34 4.55
C GLN A 30 -11.66 11.47 3.58
N ALA A 31 -10.69 12.25 3.12
CA ALA A 31 -10.94 13.32 2.14
C ALA A 31 -11.50 12.77 0.80
N ALA A 32 -11.00 11.62 0.33
CA ALA A 32 -11.52 10.97 -0.88
C ALA A 32 -12.96 10.45 -0.66
N ILE A 33 -13.25 9.89 0.52
CA ILE A 33 -14.60 9.47 0.93
C ILE A 33 -15.55 10.67 0.94
N GLU A 34 -15.20 11.76 1.60
CA GLU A 34 -16.02 12.97 1.68
C GLU A 34 -16.33 13.56 0.31
N LYS A 35 -15.33 13.56 -0.59
CA LYS A 35 -15.50 14.01 -1.97
C LYS A 35 -16.50 13.16 -2.73
N LEU A 36 -16.42 11.83 -2.62
CA LEU A 36 -17.38 10.92 -3.27
C LEU A 36 -18.78 11.11 -2.68
N LEU A 37 -18.91 11.16 -1.35
CA LEU A 37 -20.21 11.32 -0.69
C LEU A 37 -20.92 12.63 -1.04
N ALA A 38 -20.18 13.67 -1.47
CA ALA A 38 -20.77 14.93 -1.94
C ALA A 38 -21.62 14.77 -3.22
N ASP A 39 -21.37 13.74 -4.04
CA ASP A 39 -22.14 13.48 -5.25
C ASP A 39 -23.55 12.92 -4.95
N GLY A 40 -23.72 12.27 -3.79
CA GLY A 40 -25.03 11.85 -3.28
C GLY A 40 -25.73 10.73 -4.09
N THR A 41 -24.99 9.97 -4.90
CA THR A 41 -25.51 8.82 -5.66
C THR A 41 -25.20 7.49 -4.99
N ASP A 42 -25.95 6.44 -5.29
CA ASP A 42 -25.68 5.09 -4.79
C ASP A 42 -24.30 4.59 -5.24
N GLU A 43 -23.88 4.93 -6.47
CA GLU A 43 -22.55 4.59 -6.98
C GLU A 43 -21.44 5.30 -6.20
N SER A 44 -21.65 6.58 -5.86
CA SER A 44 -20.70 7.36 -5.06
C SER A 44 -20.58 6.82 -3.63
N PHE A 45 -21.70 6.38 -3.05
CA PHE A 45 -21.72 5.74 -1.74
C PHE A 45 -20.99 4.39 -1.76
N ALA A 46 -21.23 3.56 -2.79
CA ALA A 46 -20.52 2.29 -2.96
C ALA A 46 -19.01 2.52 -3.16
N ALA A 47 -18.61 3.54 -3.92
CA ALA A 47 -17.21 3.91 -4.09
C ALA A 47 -16.58 4.37 -2.76
N ALA A 48 -17.27 5.22 -2.00
CA ALA A 48 -16.83 5.67 -0.67
C ALA A 48 -16.69 4.48 0.30
N GLN A 49 -17.64 3.55 0.31
CA GLN A 49 -17.56 2.32 1.11
C GLN A 49 -16.33 1.49 0.73
N ASN A 50 -16.05 1.35 -0.56
CA ASN A 50 -14.86 0.62 -1.01
C ASN A 50 -13.56 1.26 -0.48
N ILE A 51 -13.45 2.60 -0.48
CA ILE A 51 -12.28 3.28 0.12
C ILE A 51 -12.23 3.06 1.63
N TYR A 52 -13.36 3.11 2.34
CA TYR A 52 -13.38 2.84 3.78
C TYR A 52 -12.87 1.43 4.12
N GLU A 53 -13.28 0.42 3.34
CA GLU A 53 -12.94 -0.97 3.60
C GLU A 53 -11.52 -1.33 3.15
N GLN A 54 -11.11 -0.83 1.99
CA GLN A 54 -9.92 -1.29 1.27
C GLN A 54 -8.79 -0.25 1.24
N GLY A 55 -9.09 1.01 1.55
CA GLY A 55 -8.18 2.14 1.44
C GLY A 55 -7.78 2.45 -0.01
N GLY A 56 -6.91 3.43 -0.16
CA GLY A 56 -6.19 3.63 -1.41
C GLY A 56 -5.04 4.63 -1.35
N ASN A 57 -5.06 5.52 -0.35
CA ASN A 57 -3.87 6.16 0.19
C ASN A 57 -3.33 5.33 1.35
N SER A 58 -4.16 5.05 2.36
CA SER A 58 -3.88 4.01 3.34
C SER A 58 -4.16 2.65 2.70
N LYS A 59 -3.49 1.58 3.16
CA LYS A 59 -3.70 0.21 2.67
C LYS A 59 -3.61 0.00 1.15
N SER A 60 -3.12 0.97 0.39
CA SER A 60 -2.81 0.86 -1.04
C SER A 60 -2.11 -0.47 -1.32
N TYR A 61 -2.57 -1.22 -2.32
CA TYR A 61 -2.06 -2.56 -2.60
C TYR A 61 -1.95 -2.87 -4.10
N ALA A 62 -1.03 -3.76 -4.45
CA ALA A 62 -0.97 -4.43 -5.73
C ALA A 62 -1.61 -5.82 -5.64
N THR A 63 -2.38 -6.20 -6.66
CA THR A 63 -2.71 -7.61 -6.91
C THR A 63 -1.70 -8.15 -7.90
N VAL A 64 -0.97 -9.20 -7.52
CA VAL A 64 0.08 -9.81 -8.34
C VAL A 64 -0.29 -11.25 -8.65
N THR A 65 -0.18 -11.59 -9.93
CA THR A 65 -0.25 -12.98 -10.40
C THR A 65 1.18 -13.47 -10.62
N LEU A 66 1.59 -14.47 -9.84
CA LEU A 66 2.90 -15.10 -9.95
C LEU A 66 2.91 -16.10 -11.10
N THR A 67 4.04 -16.21 -11.79
CA THR A 67 4.27 -17.22 -12.85
C THR A 67 4.39 -18.63 -12.28
N SER A 68 4.87 -18.75 -11.05
CA SER A 68 4.87 -19.98 -10.25
C SER A 68 4.31 -19.69 -8.86
N GLY A 69 3.62 -20.67 -8.27
CA GLY A 69 3.08 -20.53 -6.92
C GLY A 69 4.17 -20.32 -5.88
N LEU A 70 3.83 -19.71 -4.74
CA LEU A 70 4.74 -19.54 -3.60
C LEU A 70 5.38 -20.88 -3.22
N THR A 71 6.69 -20.88 -2.95
CA THR A 71 7.43 -22.10 -2.58
C THR A 71 7.13 -22.60 -1.17
N GLY A 72 6.57 -21.73 -0.32
CA GLY A 72 6.15 -22.02 1.05
C GLY A 72 5.03 -21.08 1.47
N SER A 73 4.46 -21.30 2.66
CA SER A 73 3.52 -20.34 3.23
C SER A 73 4.24 -19.05 3.60
N VAL A 74 3.58 -17.91 3.37
CA VAL A 74 4.10 -16.58 3.69
C VAL A 74 3.11 -15.89 4.60
N ALA A 75 3.58 -15.42 5.74
CA ALA A 75 2.75 -14.75 6.73
C ALA A 75 2.29 -13.36 6.26
N LYS A 76 1.17 -12.89 6.82
CA LYS A 76 0.78 -11.49 6.70
C LYS A 76 1.89 -10.59 7.24
N GLY A 77 2.19 -9.51 6.53
CA GLY A 77 3.20 -8.54 6.95
C GLY A 77 4.63 -8.87 6.54
N THR A 78 4.89 -10.05 5.96
CA THR A 78 6.22 -10.38 5.40
C THR A 78 6.63 -9.34 4.36
N GLU A 79 7.84 -8.81 4.47
CA GLU A 79 8.34 -7.76 3.59
C GLU A 79 8.48 -8.27 2.15
N VAL A 80 8.03 -7.45 1.20
CA VAL A 80 8.23 -7.66 -0.23
C VAL A 80 8.93 -6.47 -0.83
N ILE A 81 9.95 -6.74 -1.64
CA ILE A 81 10.74 -5.73 -2.34
C ILE A 81 10.64 -6.00 -3.84
N GLY A 82 10.49 -4.95 -4.62
CA GLY A 82 10.47 -4.98 -6.08
C GLY A 82 10.93 -3.63 -6.61
N THR A 83 10.59 -3.32 -7.86
CA THR A 83 10.92 -2.03 -8.46
C THR A 83 9.72 -1.37 -9.11
N ASP A 84 9.77 -0.05 -9.26
CA ASP A 84 8.85 0.70 -10.11
C ASP A 84 9.28 0.65 -11.59
N THR A 85 8.64 1.47 -12.44
CA THR A 85 8.94 1.57 -13.87
C THR A 85 10.26 2.27 -14.18
N THR A 86 10.83 2.99 -13.22
CA THR A 86 12.15 3.65 -13.33
C THR A 86 13.29 2.75 -12.85
N GLY A 87 12.95 1.64 -12.18
CA GLY A 87 13.91 0.74 -11.53
C GLY A 87 14.21 1.12 -10.08
N ALA A 88 13.53 2.12 -9.52
CA ALA A 88 13.68 2.47 -8.11
C ALA A 88 13.04 1.40 -7.22
N GLU A 89 13.63 1.15 -6.05
CA GLU A 89 13.15 0.14 -5.11
C GLU A 89 11.78 0.53 -4.56
N VAL A 90 10.83 -0.41 -4.63
CA VAL A 90 9.50 -0.28 -4.01
C VAL A 90 9.38 -1.33 -2.92
N ARG A 91 8.91 -0.89 -1.74
CA ARG A 91 8.71 -1.77 -0.57
C ARG A 91 7.23 -1.92 -0.28
N GLY A 92 6.86 -3.16 0.01
CA GLY A 92 5.54 -3.52 0.50
C GLY A 92 5.62 -4.64 1.52
N LYS A 93 4.45 -5.16 1.87
CA LYS A 93 4.29 -6.29 2.77
C LYS A 93 3.13 -7.17 2.31
N MET A 94 3.19 -8.46 2.58
CA MET A 94 2.06 -9.36 2.34
C MET A 94 0.80 -8.82 3.02
N TYR A 95 -0.24 -8.60 2.23
CA TYR A 95 -1.50 -8.02 2.71
C TYR A 95 -2.21 -8.94 3.71
N GLN A 96 -2.09 -10.24 3.47
CA GLN A 96 -2.61 -11.32 4.31
C GLN A 96 -1.67 -12.53 4.23
N ALA A 97 -1.93 -13.57 5.02
CA ALA A 97 -1.20 -14.82 4.90
C ALA A 97 -1.63 -15.55 3.61
N TYR A 98 -0.68 -16.24 2.99
CA TYR A 98 -0.88 -17.05 1.80
C TYR A 98 -0.19 -18.41 1.98
N ASP A 99 -0.84 -19.48 1.53
CA ASP A 99 -0.28 -20.82 1.59
C ASP A 99 0.67 -21.09 0.41
N ALA A 100 1.51 -22.11 0.57
CA ALA A 100 2.35 -22.62 -0.51
C ALA A 100 1.50 -22.94 -1.75
N GLY A 101 2.01 -22.63 -2.94
CA GLY A 101 1.32 -22.81 -4.20
C GLY A 101 0.37 -21.67 -4.59
N SER A 102 0.07 -20.70 -3.70
CA SER A 102 -0.73 -19.53 -4.06
C SER A 102 -0.12 -18.76 -5.23
N THR A 103 -0.91 -18.46 -6.26
CA THR A 103 -0.46 -17.74 -7.46
C THR A 103 -1.00 -16.32 -7.55
N THR A 104 -2.07 -16.00 -6.81
CA THR A 104 -2.60 -14.64 -6.72
C THR A 104 -2.39 -14.12 -5.31
N ILE A 105 -1.57 -13.08 -5.17
CA ILE A 105 -1.23 -12.46 -3.89
C ILE A 105 -1.52 -10.97 -3.91
N LYS A 106 -1.77 -10.40 -2.74
CA LYS A 106 -1.87 -8.95 -2.54
C LYS A 106 -0.67 -8.46 -1.73
N ILE A 107 -0.04 -7.40 -2.22
CA ILE A 107 1.07 -6.72 -1.54
C ILE A 107 0.60 -5.33 -1.17
N GLN A 108 0.53 -5.04 0.13
CA GLN A 108 0.27 -3.70 0.63
C GLN A 108 1.55 -2.87 0.48
N TYR A 109 1.47 -1.72 -0.19
CA TYR A 109 2.59 -0.76 -0.24
C TYR A 109 2.89 -0.24 1.16
N LYS A 110 4.18 -0.03 1.45
CA LYS A 110 4.61 0.49 2.74
C LYS A 110 4.41 2.00 2.80
N THR A 111 3.67 2.48 3.81
CA THR A 111 3.70 3.89 4.18
C THR A 111 5.07 4.24 4.75
N SER A 112 5.79 5.20 4.16
CA SER A 112 7.10 5.64 4.64
C SER A 112 6.94 6.59 5.85
N ASP A 113 7.98 6.78 6.66
CA ASP A 113 7.95 7.79 7.74
C ASP A 113 8.23 9.20 7.24
N ILE A 114 8.59 9.35 5.97
CA ILE A 114 9.03 10.62 5.38
C ILE A 114 7.78 11.44 5.10
N GLN A 115 7.58 12.51 5.86
CA GLN A 115 6.40 13.38 5.80
C GLN A 115 6.19 13.98 4.40
N GLU A 116 7.26 14.16 3.62
CA GLU A 116 7.20 14.65 2.24
C GLU A 116 6.73 13.58 1.24
N SER A 117 7.11 12.31 1.43
CA SER A 117 6.95 11.22 0.45
C SER A 117 6.49 9.90 1.09
N TYR A 118 5.40 9.95 1.85
CA TYR A 118 4.95 8.80 2.65
C TYR A 118 4.10 7.79 1.89
N VAL A 119 3.48 8.16 0.77
CA VAL A 119 2.71 7.26 -0.10
C VAL A 119 2.97 7.61 -1.56
N ASP A 120 3.92 6.93 -2.18
CA ASP A 120 4.30 7.16 -3.59
C ASP A 120 3.40 6.39 -4.59
N CYS A 121 2.77 5.31 -4.12
CA CYS A 121 1.78 4.54 -4.87
C CYS A 121 0.41 4.65 -4.21
N ARG A 122 -0.50 5.39 -4.85
CA ARG A 122 -1.88 5.60 -4.39
C ARG A 122 -2.83 4.90 -5.35
N VAL A 123 -3.25 3.70 -4.98
CA VAL A 123 -4.11 2.83 -5.81
C VAL A 123 -5.22 2.24 -4.94
N GLY A 124 -5.52 0.93 -5.04
CA GLY A 124 -6.55 0.30 -4.22
C GLY A 124 -7.96 0.68 -4.70
N ALA A 125 -8.80 1.14 -3.78
CA ALA A 125 -10.19 1.51 -4.07
C ALA A 125 -10.38 2.95 -4.55
N LEU A 126 -9.30 3.72 -4.72
CA LEU A 126 -9.40 5.08 -5.28
C LEU A 126 -9.96 5.05 -6.71
N PRO A 127 -10.82 6.01 -7.10
CA PRO A 127 -11.21 6.21 -8.49
C PRO A 127 -9.97 6.35 -9.39
N SER A 128 -10.01 5.81 -10.60
CA SER A 128 -8.84 5.81 -11.51
C SER A 128 -8.28 7.20 -11.80
N SER A 129 -9.12 8.24 -11.75
CA SER A 129 -8.72 9.64 -11.91
C SER A 129 -7.91 10.21 -10.73
N GLU A 130 -7.94 9.55 -9.57
CA GLU A 130 -7.24 9.95 -8.35
C GLU A 130 -6.04 9.05 -8.03
N GLN A 131 -5.87 7.97 -8.80
CA GLN A 131 -4.75 7.05 -8.63
C GLN A 131 -3.43 7.69 -9.07
N VAL A 132 -2.37 7.41 -8.32
CA VAL A 132 -1.01 7.78 -8.67
C VAL A 132 -0.15 6.54 -8.69
N THR A 133 0.37 6.22 -9.88
CA THR A 133 1.06 4.96 -10.16
C THR A 133 2.57 5.07 -10.26
N SER A 134 3.14 6.27 -10.15
CA SER A 134 4.57 6.52 -10.38
C SER A 134 5.48 5.77 -9.40
N GLY A 135 5.06 5.56 -8.15
CA GLY A 135 5.80 4.78 -7.15
C GLY A 135 5.30 3.35 -6.95
N CYS A 136 4.44 2.85 -7.84
CA CYS A 136 3.90 1.49 -7.74
C CYS A 136 4.88 0.44 -8.27
N PHE A 137 4.69 -0.83 -7.87
CA PHE A 137 5.41 -1.93 -8.48
C PHE A 137 5.16 -1.94 -9.99
N THR A 138 6.21 -2.19 -10.76
CA THR A 138 6.12 -2.31 -12.22
C THR A 138 5.19 -3.47 -12.61
N ALA A 139 4.35 -3.23 -13.62
CA ALA A 139 3.44 -4.23 -14.19
C ALA A 139 4.11 -5.09 -15.29
N ALA A 140 5.43 -5.07 -15.40
CA ALA A 140 6.16 -5.86 -16.39
C ALA A 140 5.96 -7.36 -16.16
N ALA A 141 5.69 -8.12 -17.24
CA ALA A 141 5.35 -9.54 -17.17
C ALA A 141 6.40 -10.44 -16.48
N ASN A 142 7.66 -9.99 -16.43
CA ASN A 142 8.78 -10.70 -15.79
C ASN A 142 9.40 -9.88 -14.64
N ALA A 143 8.63 -8.99 -14.02
CA ALA A 143 9.06 -8.28 -12.83
C ALA A 143 9.43 -9.28 -11.74
N THR A 144 10.55 -9.04 -11.06
CA THR A 144 11.00 -9.88 -9.94
C THR A 144 10.61 -9.24 -8.63
N LEU A 145 10.05 -10.04 -7.72
CA LEU A 145 9.77 -9.65 -6.35
C LEU A 145 10.61 -10.52 -5.40
N SER A 146 11.25 -9.88 -4.43
CA SER A 146 11.93 -10.55 -3.32
C SER A 146 10.99 -10.59 -2.12
N ILE A 147 10.74 -11.79 -1.58
CA ILE A 147 9.95 -11.99 -0.37
C ILE A 147 10.93 -12.35 0.76
N ASN A 148 11.06 -11.47 1.75
CA ASN A 148 11.98 -11.66 2.86
C ASN A 148 11.25 -12.32 4.03
N GLY A 149 11.11 -13.65 3.97
CA GLY A 149 10.46 -14.51 4.97
C GLY A 149 11.44 -15.32 5.78
#